data_AF-A0A1C5S5P3-F1
#
_entry.id   AF-A0A1C5S5P3-F1
#
_cell.length_a   1.000
_cell.length_b   1.000
_cell.length_c   1.000
_cell.angle_alpha   90.00
_cell.angle_beta   90.00
_cell.angle_gamma   90.00
#
_symmetry.space_group_name_H-M   'P 1'
#
loop_
_entity.id
_entity.type
_entity.pdbx_description
1 polymer ?
#
loop_
_entity_poly.entity_id
_entity_poly.type
_entity_poly.pdbx_seq_one_letter_code
_entity_poly.pdbx_strand_id
1 'polypeptide(L)'
;MEKKLYVELPPFSGRNVPIAEIAKAIGKDAHYIRLGIQQGILKFGVAMKMEQSNAYSYYCSDRKVWEETGYFNYELTKEKVPA
;
A
#
# COMPACT_ATOMS: atom_id res chain seq x y z
N MET A 1 22.82 27.97 -10.18
CA MET A 1 22.00 27.76 -8.96
C MET A 1 21.07 26.59 -9.25
N GLU A 2 21.33 25.44 -8.65
CA GLU A 2 20.49 24.25 -8.79
C GLU A 2 19.18 24.49 -8.02
N LYS A 3 18.05 24.55 -8.73
CA LYS A 3 16.73 24.63 -8.10
C LYS A 3 16.41 23.25 -7.51
N LYS A 4 16.59 23.11 -6.20
CA LYS A 4 16.08 21.95 -5.45
C LYS A 4 14.57 22.08 -5.34
N LEU A 5 13.85 21.15 -5.96
CA LEU A 5 12.39 21.01 -5.83
C LEU A 5 12.13 20.15 -4.59
N TYR A 6 11.32 20.66 -3.67
CA TYR A 6 10.86 19.93 -2.50
C TYR A 6 9.45 19.43 -2.78
N VAL A 7 9.24 18.12 -2.62
CA VAL A 7 7.91 17.50 -2.71
C VAL A 7 7.48 17.18 -1.28
N GLU A 8 6.34 17.71 -0.86
CA GLU A 8 5.74 17.35 0.42
C GLU A 8 5.20 15.93 0.34
N LEU A 9 5.78 15.04 1.15
CA LEU A 9 5.35 13.66 1.24
C LEU A 9 4.17 13.55 2.23
N PRO A 10 3.18 12.68 1.94
CA PRO A 10 2.15 12.37 2.92
C PRO A 10 2.77 11.83 4.23
N PRO A 11 2.10 12.00 5.38
CA PRO A 11 2.58 11.48 6.66
C PRO A 11 2.41 9.95 6.71
N PHE A 12 3.35 9.22 6.13
CA PHE A 12 3.33 7.76 6.12
C PHE A 12 3.38 7.22 7.55
N SER A 13 2.42 6.35 7.86
CA SER A 13 2.25 5.74 9.17
C SER A 13 2.85 4.34 9.25
N GLY A 14 3.28 3.77 8.13
CA GLY A 14 3.71 2.37 8.03
C GLY A 14 2.56 1.38 8.20
N ARG A 15 1.30 1.85 8.09
CA ARG A 15 0.12 0.98 8.27
C ARG A 15 0.03 -0.06 7.15
N ASN A 16 -0.51 -1.23 7.50
CA ASN A 16 -0.89 -2.22 6.51
C ASN A 16 -2.19 -1.76 5.82
N VAL A 17 -2.10 -1.39 4.55
CA VAL A 17 -3.27 -0.96 3.76
C VAL A 17 -4.04 -2.20 3.31
N PRO A 18 -5.34 -2.31 3.61
CA PRO A 18 -6.12 -3.46 3.18
C PRO A 18 -6.26 -3.48 1.65
N ILE A 19 -6.13 -4.66 1.04
CA ILE A 19 -6.20 -4.83 -0.42
C ILE A 19 -7.49 -4.24 -1.01
N ALA A 20 -8.60 -4.32 -0.29
CA ALA A 20 -9.87 -3.74 -0.74
C ALA A 20 -9.82 -2.22 -0.91
N GLU A 21 -9.04 -1.51 -0.08
CA GLU A 21 -8.84 -0.07 -0.20
C GLU A 21 -7.96 0.24 -1.41
N ILE A 22 -6.88 -0.52 -1.59
CA ILE A 22 -5.99 -0.38 -2.75
C ILE A 22 -6.76 -0.66 -4.05
N ALA A 23 -7.63 -1.67 -4.05
CA ALA A 23 -8.49 -2.03 -5.18
C ALA A 23 -9.40 -0.86 -5.57
N LYS A 24 -10.05 -0.24 -4.59
CA LYS A 24 -10.87 0.97 -4.80
C LYS A 24 -10.03 2.15 -5.31
N ALA A 25 -8.84 2.33 -4.77
CA ALA A 25 -7.94 3.42 -5.16
C ALA A 25 -7.44 3.32 -6.61
N ILE A 26 -7.03 2.12 -7.04
CA ILE A 26 -6.54 1.87 -8.41
C ILE A 26 -7.71 1.70 -9.40
N GLY A 27 -8.93 1.49 -8.90
CA GLY A 27 -10.08 1.13 -9.74
C GLY A 27 -9.94 -0.27 -10.36
N LYS A 28 -9.30 -1.19 -9.64
CA LYS A 28 -9.07 -2.59 -10.06
C LYS A 28 -9.69 -3.55 -9.06
N ASP A 29 -9.86 -4.81 -9.46
CA ASP A 29 -10.39 -5.83 -8.57
C ASP A 29 -9.38 -6.24 -7.48
N ALA A 30 -9.88 -6.63 -6.30
CA ALA A 30 -9.04 -7.12 -5.22
C ALA A 30 -8.26 -8.39 -5.60
N HIS A 31 -8.81 -9.28 -6.44
CA HIS A 31 -8.09 -10.43 -6.96
C HIS A 31 -6.93 -10.04 -7.86
N TYR A 32 -7.07 -8.99 -8.67
CA TYR A 32 -5.99 -8.49 -9.51
C TYR A 32 -4.78 -8.10 -8.64
N ILE A 33 -5.03 -7.41 -7.52
CA ILE A 33 -3.97 -7.01 -6.60
C ILE A 33 -3.35 -8.23 -5.90
N ARG A 34 -4.17 -9.17 -5.42
CA ARG A 34 -3.67 -10.41 -4.79
C ARG A 34 -2.75 -11.18 -5.74
N LEU A 35 -3.18 -11.35 -7.00
CA LEU A 35 -2.44 -12.05 -8.02
C LEU A 35 -1.17 -11.28 -8.39
N GLY A 36 -1.26 -9.96 -8.54
CA GLY A 36 -0.11 -9.11 -8.85
C GLY A 36 0.97 -9.13 -7.76
N ILE A 37 0.58 -9.17 -6.48
CA ILE A 37 1.54 -9.31 -5.37
C ILE A 37 2.13 -10.72 -5.33
N GLN A 38 1.31 -11.76 -5.53
CA GLN A 38 1.79 -13.16 -5.57
C GLN A 38 2.78 -13.41 -6.72
N GLN A 39 2.55 -12.80 -7.88
CA GLN A 39 3.44 -12.89 -9.05
C GLN A 39 4.65 -11.95 -8.94
N GLY A 40 4.70 -11.07 -7.94
CA GLY A 40 5.78 -10.08 -7.78
C GLY A 40 5.73 -8.93 -8.78
N ILE A 41 4.60 -8.74 -9.48
CA ILE A 41 4.36 -7.62 -10.40
C ILE A 41 4.17 -6.32 -9.60
N LEU A 42 3.36 -6.40 -8.54
CA LEU A 42 3.08 -5.28 -7.64
C LEU A 42 4.09 -5.32 -6.48
N LYS A 43 5.04 -4.38 -6.44
CA LYS A 43 6.11 -4.38 -5.43
C LYS A 43 5.74 -3.58 -4.18
N PHE A 44 4.56 -2.95 -4.19
CA PHE A 44 4.01 -2.29 -3.02
C PHE A 44 3.58 -3.23 -1.90
N GLY A 45 3.30 -4.50 -2.24
CA GLY A 45 2.85 -5.52 -1.31
C GLY A 45 3.78 -6.72 -1.24
N VAL A 46 3.64 -7.51 -0.18
CA VAL A 46 4.28 -8.81 -0.01
C VAL A 46 3.19 -9.84 0.28
N ALA A 47 3.22 -10.95 -0.43
CA ALA A 47 2.37 -12.11 -0.16
C ALA A 47 3.23 -13.21 0.47
N MET A 48 2.87 -13.63 1.68
CA MET A 48 3.46 -14.79 2.35
C MET A 48 2.45 -15.92 2.38
N LYS A 49 2.82 -17.07 1.82
CA LYS A 49 2.02 -18.29 1.93
C LYS A 49 2.22 -18.85 3.34
N MET A 50 1.13 -19.12 4.06
CA MET A 50 1.22 -19.78 5.35
C MET A 50 1.51 -21.26 5.13
N GLU A 51 2.56 -21.83 5.76
CA GLU A 51 2.91 -23.24 5.52
C GLU A 51 1.82 -24.22 5.98
N GLN A 52 1.02 -23.82 6.98
CA GLN A 52 -0.02 -24.66 7.57
C GLN A 52 -1.40 -24.52 6.91
N SER A 53 -1.56 -23.64 5.92
CA SER A 53 -2.85 -23.48 5.22
C SER A 53 -2.67 -22.96 3.80
N ASN A 54 -3.64 -23.21 2.92
CA ASN A 54 -3.67 -22.57 1.59
C ASN A 54 -3.99 -21.06 1.65
N ALA A 55 -3.94 -20.43 2.82
CA ALA A 55 -4.15 -19.01 3.00
C ALA A 55 -2.85 -18.22 2.75
N TYR A 56 -3.03 -17.04 2.13
CA TYR A 56 -1.96 -16.08 1.91
C TYR A 56 -2.15 -14.91 2.86
N SER A 57 -1.10 -14.55 3.59
CA SER A 57 -1.01 -13.31 4.33
C SER A 57 -0.47 -12.21 3.42
N TYR A 58 -1.07 -11.02 3.48
CA TYR A 58 -0.68 -9.89 2.65
C TYR A 58 -0.26 -8.71 3.53
N TYR A 59 0.89 -8.13 3.20
CA TYR A 59 1.39 -6.93 3.83
C TYR A 59 1.61 -5.86 2.76
N CYS A 60 0.88 -4.76 2.82
CA CYS A 60 0.98 -3.63 1.89
C CYS A 60 1.31 -2.36 2.68
N SER A 61 2.53 -1.84 2.52
CA SER A 61 2.93 -0.60 3.19
C SER A 61 2.30 0.61 2.50
N ASP A 62 1.69 1.50 3.28
CA ASP A 62 1.09 2.76 2.81
C ASP A 62 2.05 3.61 1.97
N ARG A 63 3.32 3.69 2.36
CA ARG A 63 4.34 4.40 1.57
C ARG A 63 4.53 3.80 0.18
N LYS A 64 4.72 2.49 0.09
CA LYS A 64 4.97 1.86 -1.22
C LYS A 64 3.73 1.89 -2.11
N VAL A 65 2.55 1.75 -1.52
CA VAL A 65 1.28 1.88 -2.24
C VAL A 65 1.19 3.28 -2.84
N TRP A 66 1.51 4.32 -2.08
CA TRP A 66 1.55 5.69 -2.60
C TRP A 66 2.60 5.87 -3.70
N GLU A 67 3.80 5.30 -3.54
CA GLU A 67 4.86 5.39 -4.55
C GLU A 67 4.46 4.75 -5.91
N GLU A 68 3.72 3.64 -5.90
CA GLU A 68 3.27 2.97 -7.15
C GLU A 68 1.93 3.48 -7.70
N THR A 69 1.01 3.88 -6.84
CA THR A 69 -0.38 4.19 -7.23
C THR A 69 -0.71 5.68 -7.16
N GLY A 70 0.11 6.48 -6.48
CA GLY A 70 -0.18 7.88 -6.15
C GLY A 70 -1.29 8.06 -5.10
N TYR A 71 -1.90 6.97 -4.62
CA TYR A 71 -2.99 7.03 -3.65
C TYR A 71 -2.47 7.07 -2.22
N PHE A 72 -2.98 8.02 -1.44
CA PHE A 72 -2.78 8.08 0.00
C PHE A 72 -4.09 8.43 0.70
N ASN A 73 -4.45 7.65 1.71
CA ASN A 73 -5.63 7.90 2.51
C ASN A 73 -5.29 8.71 3.77
N TYR A 74 -5.51 10.01 3.69
CA TYR A 74 -5.23 10.97 4.77
C TYR A 74 -6.17 10.84 5.98
N GLU A 75 -7.35 10.24 5.83
CA GLU A 75 -8.33 10.15 6.92
C GLU A 75 -7.94 9.11 7.97
N LEU A 76 -7.43 7.96 7.52
CA LEU A 76 -7.01 6.87 8.41
C LEU A 76 -5.67 7.12 9.12
N THR A 77 -4.92 8.14 8.70
CA THR A 77 -3.67 8.55 9.37
C THR A 77 -3.88 9.57 10.48
N LYS A 78 -5.02 10.29 10.50
CA LYS A 78 -5.34 11.26 11.56
C LYS A 78 -5.60 10.60 12.91
N GLU A 79 -6.03 9.34 12.94
CA GLU A 79 -6.30 8.60 14.18
C GLU A 79 -5.04 8.16 14.95
N LYS A 80 -3.85 8.20 14.33
CA LYS A 80 -2.60 7.74 14.96
C LYS A 80 -1.62 8.85 15.34
N VAL A 81 -1.97 10.12 15.13
CA VAL A 81 -1.19 11.23 15.66
C VAL A 81 -1.76 11.54 17.04
N PRO A 82 -1.15 11.08 18.16
CA PRO A 82 -1.53 11.60 19.45
C PRO A 82 -1.27 13.11 19.44
N ALA A 83 -2.28 13.85 19.89
CA ALA A 83 -2.23 15.30 20.06
C ALA A 83 -1.08 15.75 20.98
#